data_AF-W1YTA8-F1
#
_entry.id   AF-W1YTA8-F1
#
_cell.length_a   1.000
_cell.length_b   1.000
_cell.length_c   1.000
_cell.angle_alpha   90.00
_cell.angle_beta   90.00
_cell.angle_gamma   90.00
#
_symmetry.space_group_name_H-M   'P 1'
#
loop_
_entity.id
_entity.type
_entity.pdbx_description
1 polymer ?
#
loop_
_entity_poly.entity_id
_entity_poly.type
_entity_poly.pdbx_seq_one_letter_code
_entity_poly.pdbx_strand_id
1 'polypeptide(L)' 'EGAYPIILVSYLIAHQKYDDADIAATVKGYLEYAASEEGQTAASEAAGSAPISDGLREKVLAAVGTIA' A
#
# COMPACT_ATOMS: atom_id res chain seq x y z
N GLU A 1 -24.85 -3.71 7.64
CA GLU A 1 -24.86 -2.28 7.28
C GLU A 1 -24.29 -2.12 5.88
N GLY A 2 -24.88 -1.25 5.06
CA GLY A 2 -24.48 -1.08 3.66
C GLY A 2 -23.63 0.17 3.48
N ALA A 3 -22.42 0.02 2.93
CA ALA A 3 -21.64 1.16 2.46
C ALA A 3 -22.36 1.81 1.26
N TYR A 4 -22.11 3.11 1.06
CA TYR A 4 -22.54 3.79 -0.16
C TYR A 4 -21.99 3.02 -1.39
N PRO A 5 -22.81 2.72 -2.41
CA PRO A 5 -22.48 1.72 -3.42
C PRO A 5 -21.40 2.17 -4.43
N ILE A 6 -20.95 3.42 -4.35
CA ILE A 6 -19.91 3.97 -5.21
C ILE A 6 -18.61 4.02 -4.42
N ILE A 7 -17.62 3.23 -4.87
CA ILE A 7 -16.29 3.19 -4.30
C ILE A 7 -15.26 3.71 -5.31
N LEU A 8 -14.25 4.42 -4.81
CA LEU A 8 -13.08 4.83 -5.57
C LEU A 8 -11.86 4.11 -5.00
N VAL A 9 -11.02 3.56 -5.87
CA VAL A 9 -9.79 2.88 -5.48
C VAL A 9 -8.60 3.75 -5.88
N SER A 10 -7.87 4.22 -4.87
CA SER A 10 -6.54 4.78 -5.06
C SER A 10 -5.52 3.64 -5.09
N TYR A 11 -4.55 3.72 -6.00
CA TYR A 11 -3.53 2.67 -6.18
C TYR A 11 -2.14 3.28 -6.34
N LEU A 12 -1.13 2.49 -5.95
CA LEU A 12 0.28 2.77 -6.16
C LEU A 12 0.83 1.74 -7.16
N ILE A 13 1.68 2.19 -8.08
CA ILE A 13 2.37 1.33 -9.05
C ILE A 13 3.87 1.54 -8.88
N ALA A 14 4.62 0.44 -8.89
CA ALA A 14 6.06 0.43 -8.78
C ALA A 14 6.68 -0.60 -9.73
N HIS A 15 7.93 -0.37 -10.12
CA HIS A 15 8.74 -1.38 -10.80
C HIS A 15 9.14 -2.49 -9.82
N GLN A 16 9.27 -3.71 -10.32
CA GLN A 16 9.82 -4.83 -9.54
C GLN A 16 11.36 -4.82 -9.52
N LYS A 17 11.99 -4.12 -10.47
CA LYS A 17 13.44 -4.03 -10.62
C LYS A 17 13.85 -2.59 -10.85
N TYR A 18 14.84 -2.14 -10.10
CA TYR A 18 15.45 -0.82 -10.28
C TYR A 18 16.93 -0.97 -10.62
N ASP A 19 17.46 0.00 -11.36
CA ASP A 19 18.90 0.05 -11.65
C ASP A 19 19.71 0.55 -10.44
N ASP A 20 19.06 1.28 -9.53
CA ASP A 20 19.64 1.86 -8.33
C ASP A 20 19.03 1.21 -7.08
N ALA A 21 19.89 0.62 -6.24
CA ALA A 21 19.50 -0.09 -5.04
C ALA A 21 18.93 0.84 -3.95
N ASP A 22 19.37 2.09 -3.87
CA ASP A 22 18.85 3.06 -2.89
C ASP A 22 17.43 3.49 -3.27
N ILE A 23 17.14 3.59 -4.58
CA ILE A 23 15.77 3.81 -5.07
C ILE A 23 14.90 2.60 -4.76
N ALA A 24 15.38 1.37 -5.05
CA ALA A 24 14.65 0.15 -4.74
C ALA A 24 14.26 0.07 -3.26
N ALA A 25 15.23 0.31 -2.37
CA ALA A 25 15.02 0.31 -0.92
C ALA A 25 14.01 1.37 -0.48
N THR A 26 14.10 2.58 -1.03
CA THR A 26 13.16 3.68 -0.71
C THR A 26 11.74 3.35 -1.13
N VAL A 27 11.54 2.87 -2.37
CA VAL A 27 10.21 2.50 -2.88
C VAL A 27 9.64 1.34 -2.07
N LYS A 28 10.45 0.31 -1.81
CA LYS A 28 10.03 -0.84 -1.01
C LYS A 28 9.57 -0.40 0.39
N GLY A 29 10.38 0.38 1.10
CA GLY A 29 10.03 0.87 2.44
C GLY A 29 8.78 1.74 2.45
N TYR A 30 8.60 2.61 1.46
CA TYR A 30 7.37 3.41 1.34
C TYR A 30 6.13 2.54 1.13
N LEU A 31 6.19 1.55 0.24
CA LEU A 31 5.06 0.65 -0.03
C LEU A 31 4.75 -0.27 1.16
N GLU A 32 5.76 -0.75 1.87
CA GLU A 32 5.58 -1.50 3.13
C GLU A 32 4.87 -0.65 4.18
N TYR A 33 5.30 0.60 4.36
CA TYR A 33 4.64 1.54 5.27
C TYR A 33 3.20 1.85 4.84
N ALA A 34 2.99 2.21 3.57
CA ALA A 34 1.67 2.56 3.04
C ALA A 34 0.67 1.40 3.19
N ALA A 35 1.13 0.16 3.06
CA ALA A 35 0.32 -1.04 3.27
C ALA A 35 0.19 -1.44 4.74
N SER A 36 1.03 -0.94 5.66
CA SER A 36 1.00 -1.30 7.08
C SER A 36 -0.27 -0.83 7.81
N GLU A 37 -0.54 -1.38 9.00
CA GLU A 37 -1.69 -0.94 9.82
C GLU A 37 -1.58 0.54 10.18
N GLU A 38 -0.36 0.99 10.50
CA GLU A 38 -0.05 2.38 10.81
C GLU A 38 -0.31 3.29 9.60
N GLY A 39 0.23 2.94 8.42
CA GLY A 39 0.04 3.74 7.21
C GLY A 39 -1.42 3.82 6.75
N GLN A 40 -2.17 2.73 6.89
CA GLN A 40 -3.62 2.72 6.58
C GLN A 40 -4.42 3.55 7.59
N THR A 41 -4.05 3.53 8.87
CA THR A 41 -4.65 4.41 9.90
C THR A 41 -4.39 5.88 9.56
N ALA A 42 -3.14 6.23 9.25
CA ALA A 42 -2.78 7.60 8.87
C ALA A 42 -3.54 8.07 7.62
N ALA A 43 -3.69 7.21 6.60
CA ALA A 43 -4.46 7.52 5.39
C ALA A 43 -5.96 7.71 5.68
N SER A 44 -6.52 6.91 6.59
CA SER A 44 -7.91 7.04 7.05
C SER A 44 -8.13 8.36 7.79
N GLU A 45 -7.24 8.73 8.71
CA GLU A 45 -7.33 9.98 9.47
C GLU A 45 -7.16 11.23 8.58
N ALA A 46 -6.21 11.19 7.64
CA ALA A 46 -5.90 12.33 6.80
C ALA A 46 -6.91 12.57 5.66
N ALA A 47 -7.45 11.48 5.08
CA ALA A 47 -8.24 11.55 3.85
C ALA A 47 -9.62 10.86 3.93
N GLY A 48 -9.98 10.29 5.08
CA GLY A 48 -11.24 9.54 5.23
C GLY A 48 -11.28 8.23 4.43
N SER A 49 -10.11 7.68 4.09
CA SER A 49 -10.02 6.45 3.29
C SER A 49 -10.35 5.23 4.14
N ALA A 50 -11.17 4.32 3.59
CA ALA A 50 -11.39 3.03 4.22
C ALA A 50 -10.10 2.17 4.16
N PRO A 51 -9.64 1.58 5.27
CA PRO A 51 -8.47 0.70 5.26
C PRO A 51 -8.66 -0.52 4.37
N ILE A 52 -7.57 -0.99 3.76
CA ILE A 52 -7.55 -2.31 3.13
C ILE A 52 -7.77 -3.43 4.16
N SER A 53 -8.33 -4.55 3.72
CA SER A 53 -8.47 -5.74 4.57
C SER A 53 -7.14 -6.43 4.84
N ASP A 54 -7.07 -7.22 5.91
CA ASP A 54 -5.84 -7.94 6.29
C ASP A 54 -5.40 -8.93 5.20
N GLY A 55 -6.33 -9.65 4.59
CA GLY A 55 -6.01 -10.55 3.47
C GLY A 55 -5.51 -9.83 2.22
N LEU A 56 -5.92 -8.57 1.99
CA LEU A 56 -5.34 -7.76 0.91
C LEU A 56 -3.95 -7.23 1.32
N ARG A 57 -3.80 -6.81 2.57
CA ARG A 57 -2.52 -6.38 3.15
C ARG A 57 -1.43 -7.44 2.99
N GLU A 58 -1.73 -8.69 3.35
CA GLU A 58 -0.79 -9.81 3.20
C GLU A 58 -0.33 -9.98 1.75
N LYS A 59 -1.26 -9.92 0.79
CA LYS A 59 -0.93 -10.02 -0.64
C LYS A 59 -0.08 -8.85 -1.13
N VAL A 60 -0.38 -7.64 -0.65
CA VAL A 60 0.40 -6.44 -1.00
C VAL A 60 1.82 -6.56 -0.44
N LEU A 61 1.99 -6.90 0.83
CA LEU A 61 3.31 -7.04 1.44
C LEU A 61 4.14 -8.16 0.78
N ALA A 62 3.51 -9.28 0.40
CA ALA A 62 4.18 -10.33 -0.37
C ALA A 62 4.65 -9.83 -1.74
N ALA A 63 3.85 -9.02 -2.44
CA ALA A 63 4.22 -8.43 -3.72
C ALA A 63 5.32 -7.37 -3.59
N VAL A 64 5.24 -6.51 -2.58
CA VAL A 64 6.28 -5.50 -2.29
C VAL A 64 7.62 -6.18 -1.94
N GLY A 65 7.56 -7.34 -1.29
CA GLY A 65 8.73 -8.17 -1.00
C GLY A 65 9.53 -8.62 -2.23
N THR A 66 8.93 -8.64 -3.44
CA THR A 66 9.61 -9.04 -4.68
C THR A 66 10.43 -7.91 -5.32
N ILE A 67 10.33 -6.69 -4.82
CA ILE A 67 11.10 -5.54 -5.31
C ILE A 67 12.58 -5.75 -4.99
N ALA A 68 13.42 -5.68 -6.03
CA ALA A 68 14.88 -5.83 -5.99
C ALA A 68 15.60 -4.65 -6.65
#